data_AF-A0AAV9Z134-F1
#
_entry.id   AF-A0AAV9Z134-F1
#
_cell.length_a   1.000
_cell.length_b   1.000
_cell.length_c   1.000
_cell.angle_alpha   90.00
_cell.angle_beta   90.00
_cell.angle_gamma   90.00
#
_symmetry.space_group_name_H-M   'P 1'
#
loop_
_entity.id
_entity.type
_entity.pdbx_description
1 polymer ?
#
loop_
_entity_poly.entity_id
_entity_poly.type
_entity_poly.pdbx_seq_one_letter_code
_entity_poly.pdbx_strand_id
1 'polypeptide(L)'
;MRRAARFTPCKHAEHKVKDVILSCAEVFGINVKNLTLSARTVGRMKKEGEYISLIQIGREITMMYGFTESSDGTSHRKVNWESRSISGMVPTYAPGVDD
;
A
#
# COMPACT_ATOMS: atom_id res chain seq x y z
N MET A 1 -30.37 9.82 4.61
CA MET A 1 -28.94 10.12 4.83
C MET A 1 -28.08 9.04 4.18
N ARG A 2 -27.52 9.28 2.98
CA ARG A 2 -26.55 8.37 2.35
C ARG A 2 -25.15 8.75 2.85
N ARG A 3 -24.48 7.86 3.59
CA ARG A 3 -23.09 8.06 3.99
C ARG A 3 -22.21 8.03 2.74
N ALA A 4 -21.47 9.10 2.52
CA ALA A 4 -20.48 9.22 1.46
C ALA A 4 -19.50 8.04 1.51
N ALA A 5 -19.28 7.40 0.36
CA ALA A 5 -18.29 6.35 0.20
C ALA A 5 -16.91 6.96 0.46
N ARG A 6 -16.25 6.52 1.54
CA ARG A 6 -14.85 6.82 1.83
C ARG A 6 -13.98 6.23 0.71
N PHE A 7 -12.96 7.01 0.33
CA PHE A 7 -11.89 6.69 -0.61
C PHE A 7 -11.42 5.23 -0.54
N THR A 8 -11.23 4.59 -1.70
CA THR A 8 -10.53 3.30 -1.82
C THR A 8 -9.69 3.31 -3.10
N PRO A 9 -8.35 3.41 -3.02
CA PRO A 9 -7.49 3.15 -4.17
C PRO A 9 -7.28 1.63 -4.29
N CYS A 10 -7.53 1.09 -5.49
CA CYS A 10 -7.36 -0.31 -5.93
C CYS A 10 -8.44 -1.33 -5.48
N LYS A 11 -9.59 -1.32 -6.17
CA LYS A 11 -10.70 -2.29 -6.01
C LYS A 11 -10.46 -3.63 -6.74
N HIS A 12 -9.60 -4.50 -6.21
CA HIS A 12 -9.69 -5.94 -6.56
C HIS A 12 -10.62 -6.66 -5.59
N ALA A 13 -11.58 -7.42 -6.13
CA ALA A 13 -12.55 -8.16 -5.33
C ALA A 13 -11.82 -9.16 -4.42
N GLU A 14 -12.08 -9.09 -3.12
CA GLU A 14 -11.30 -9.78 -2.08
C GLU A 14 -11.27 -11.31 -2.26
N HIS A 15 -12.32 -11.88 -2.85
CA HIS A 15 -12.39 -13.31 -3.17
C HIS A 15 -11.42 -13.75 -4.27
N LYS A 16 -10.99 -12.85 -5.16
CA LYS A 16 -10.06 -13.16 -6.27
C LYS A 16 -8.59 -13.03 -5.89
N VAL A 17 -8.29 -12.45 -4.73
CA VAL A 17 -6.90 -12.27 -4.26
C VAL A 17 -6.21 -13.60 -4.04
N LYS A 18 -6.94 -14.63 -3.62
CA LYS A 18 -6.43 -15.99 -3.47
C LYS A 18 -5.90 -16.54 -4.81
N ASP A 19 -6.68 -16.39 -5.88
CA ASP A 19 -6.34 -16.93 -7.19
C ASP A 19 -5.06 -16.28 -7.74
N VAL A 20 -4.89 -14.97 -7.50
CA VAL A 20 -3.68 -14.22 -7.86
C VAL A 20 -2.47 -14.71 -7.07
N ILE A 21 -2.62 -14.99 -5.76
CA ILE A 21 -1.52 -15.50 -4.94
C ILE A 21 -1.08 -16.89 -5.43
N LEU A 22 -2.03 -17.75 -5.77
CA LEU A 22 -1.74 -19.09 -6.30
C LEU A 22 -1.05 -19.02 -7.66
N SER A 23 -1.51 -18.17 -8.57
CA SER A 23 -0.88 -18.03 -9.89
C SER A 23 0.54 -17.46 -9.80
N CYS A 24 0.79 -16.49 -8.91
CA CYS A 24 2.14 -16.03 -8.63
C CYS A 24 3.01 -17.16 -8.04
N ALA A 25 2.49 -17.91 -7.06
CA ALA A 25 3.24 -19.00 -6.45
C ALA A 25 3.62 -20.09 -7.47
N GLU A 26 2.73 -20.43 -8.40
CA GLU A 26 3.01 -21.35 -9.51
C GLU A 26 4.15 -20.84 -10.40
N VAL A 27 4.16 -19.55 -10.76
CA VAL A 27 5.23 -18.94 -11.55
C VAL A 27 6.59 -19.02 -10.84
N PHE A 28 6.60 -18.92 -9.50
CA PHE A 28 7.81 -19.07 -8.69
C PHE A 28 8.17 -20.54 -8.37
N GLY A 29 7.40 -21.52 -8.86
CA GLY A 29 7.62 -22.95 -8.56
C GLY A 29 7.31 -23.33 -7.11
N ILE A 30 6.57 -22.49 -6.38
CA ILE A 30 6.23 -22.71 -4.97
C ILE A 30 4.86 -23.37 -4.90
N ASN A 31 4.81 -24.56 -4.29
CA ASN A 31 3.57 -25.30 -4.14
C ASN A 31 2.92 -25.02 -2.77
N VAL A 32 1.92 -24.14 -2.74
CA VAL A 32 1.26 -23.71 -1.51
C VAL A 32 0.14 -24.69 -1.14
N LYS A 33 0.39 -25.57 -0.17
CA LYS A 33 -0.63 -26.50 0.35
C LYS A 33 -1.58 -25.77 1.32
N ASN A 34 -2.88 -26.02 1.19
CA ASN A 34 -3.94 -25.56 2.11
C ASN A 34 -4.09 -24.04 2.28
N LEU A 35 -4.02 -23.27 1.19
CA LEU A 35 -4.29 -21.83 1.24
C LEU A 35 -5.79 -21.53 1.36
N THR A 36 -6.26 -21.32 2.59
CA THR A 36 -7.64 -20.90 2.92
C THR A 36 -7.70 -19.42 3.25
N LEU A 37 -7.63 -18.57 2.21
CA LEU A 37 -7.88 -17.13 2.33
C LEU A 37 -9.35 -16.83 2.04
N SER A 38 -10.10 -16.46 3.08
CA SER A 38 -11.46 -15.95 2.94
C SER A 38 -11.46 -14.46 2.56
N ALA A 39 -12.53 -13.98 1.92
CA ALA A 39 -12.69 -12.55 1.66
C ALA A 39 -12.57 -11.70 2.94
N ARG A 40 -13.13 -12.18 4.06
CA ARG A 40 -13.00 -11.52 5.37
C ARG A 40 -11.54 -11.41 5.83
N THR A 41 -10.74 -12.46 5.63
CA THR A 41 -9.31 -12.47 5.99
C THR A 41 -8.55 -11.45 5.13
N VAL A 42 -8.78 -11.45 3.82
CA VAL A 42 -8.18 -10.48 2.89
C VAL A 42 -8.58 -9.05 3.26
N GLY A 43 -9.86 -8.80 3.58
CA GLY A 43 -10.34 -7.50 4.02
C GLY A 43 -9.70 -7.03 5.32
N ARG A 44 -9.43 -7.96 6.27
CA ARG A 44 -8.65 -7.64 7.48
C ARG A 44 -7.20 -7.33 7.15
N MET A 45 -6.54 -8.12 6.30
CA MET A 45 -5.16 -7.86 5.89
C MET A 45 -5.01 -6.49 5.21
N LYS A 46 -5.97 -6.11 4.35
CA LYS A 46 -6.01 -4.77 3.77
C LYS A 46 -6.13 -3.70 4.84
N LYS A 47 -7.14 -3.79 5.72
CA LYS A 47 -7.38 -2.76 6.74
C LYS A 47 -6.27 -2.67 7.78
N GLU A 48 -5.97 -3.79 8.44
CA GLU A 48 -4.98 -3.85 9.52
C GLU A 48 -3.57 -3.60 8.97
N GLY A 49 -3.24 -4.18 7.81
CA GLY A 49 -1.95 -3.92 7.14
C GLY A 49 -1.81 -2.47 6.68
N GLU A 50 -2.88 -1.87 6.15
CA GLU A 50 -2.89 -0.43 5.81
C GLU A 50 -2.64 0.42 7.05
N TYR A 51 -3.34 0.18 8.16
CA TYR A 51 -3.11 0.94 9.40
C TYR A 51 -1.69 0.78 9.94
N ILE A 52 -1.13 -0.44 9.95
CA ILE A 52 0.25 -0.66 10.39
C ILE A 52 1.23 0.06 9.46
N SER A 53 1.02 0.00 8.14
CA SER A 53 1.88 0.70 7.18
C SER A 53 1.81 2.22 7.34
N LEU A 54 0.63 2.78 7.62
CA LEU A 54 0.46 4.21 7.91
C LEU A 54 1.16 4.64 9.20
N ILE A 55 1.14 3.80 10.25
CA ILE A 55 1.87 4.07 11.49
C ILE A 55 3.38 4.09 11.23
N GLN A 56 3.89 3.14 10.43
CA GLN A 56 5.31 3.09 10.08
C GLN A 56 5.74 4.32 9.28
N ILE A 57 5.00 4.64 8.21
CA ILE A 57 5.26 5.83 7.38
C ILE A 57 5.13 7.10 8.23
N GLY A 58 4.13 7.18 9.11
CA GLY A 58 3.95 8.31 10.02
C GLY A 58 5.15 8.51 10.94
N ARG A 59 5.68 7.44 11.54
CA ARG A 59 6.92 7.50 12.33
C ARG A 59 8.10 7.98 11.50
N GLU A 60 8.27 7.46 10.29
CA GLU A 60 9.37 7.86 9.40
C GLU A 60 9.26 9.35 9.03
N ILE A 61 8.08 9.84 8.67
CA ILE A 61 7.83 11.27 8.38
C ILE A 61 8.16 12.13 9.60
N THR A 62 7.79 11.72 10.82
CA THR A 62 8.12 12.49 12.04
C THR A 62 9.63 12.54 12.34
N MET A 63 10.40 11.61 11.81
CA MET A 63 11.85 11.54 11.98
C MET A 63 12.63 12.18 10.82
N MET A 64 11.93 12.62 9.77
CA MET A 64 12.55 13.32 8.64
C MET A 64 12.84 14.78 9.01
N TYR A 65 14.00 15.29 8.59
CA TYR A 65 14.34 16.70 8.72
C TYR A 65 13.56 17.59 7.75
N GLY A 66 13.07 17.01 6.66
CA GLY A 66 12.27 17.72 5.66
C GLY A 66 11.41 16.74 4.86
N PHE A 67 10.18 17.16 4.55
CA PHE A 67 9.21 16.37 3.79
C PHE A 67 8.57 17.23 2.71
N THR A 68 8.52 16.70 1.48
CA THR A 68 7.87 17.34 0.34
C THR A 68 7.00 16.32 -0.40
N GLU A 69 5.74 16.68 -0.60
CA GLU A 69 4.79 15.94 -1.43
C GLU A 69 4.47 16.77 -2.67
N SER A 70 4.57 16.17 -3.84
CA SER A 70 4.06 16.74 -5.08
C SER A 70 3.06 15.76 -5.71
N SER A 71 1.88 16.28 -6.01
CA SER A 71 0.84 15.55 -6.74
C SER A 71 0.64 16.21 -8.10
N ASP A 72 0.53 15.38 -9.13
CA ASP A 72 0.20 15.80 -10.48
C ASP A 72 -0.93 14.92 -11.02
N GLY A 73 -1.84 15.54 -11.77
CA GLY A 73 -3.04 14.91 -12.29
C GLY A 73 -3.34 15.42 -13.68
N THR A 74 -3.37 14.52 -14.66
CA THR A 74 -3.76 14.84 -16.03
C THR A 74 -4.83 13.89 -16.55
N SER A 75 -5.77 14.39 -17.34
CA SER A 75 -6.83 13.60 -17.94
C SER A 75 -6.62 13.49 -19.45
N HIS A 76 -6.51 12.28 -19.98
CA HIS A 76 -6.43 12.03 -21.43
C HIS A 76 -7.41 10.93 -21.85
N ARG A 77 -8.24 11.20 -22.88
CA ARG A 77 -9.24 10.25 -23.43
C ARG A 77 -10.14 9.60 -22.37
N LYS A 78 -10.65 10.39 -21.42
CA LYS A 78 -11.50 9.92 -20.29
C LYS A 78 -10.77 8.97 -19.32
N VAL A 79 -9.44 8.90 -19.36
CA VAL A 79 -8.60 8.22 -18.38
C VAL A 79 -7.86 9.27 -17.56
N ASN A 80 -7.96 9.17 -16.24
CA ASN A 80 -7.21 10.01 -15.31
C ASN A 80 -5.89 9.34 -15.00
N TRP A 81 -4.80 10.09 -15.18
CA TRP A 81 -3.46 9.72 -14.78
C TRP A 81 -3.11 10.57 -13.56
N GLU A 82 -3.03 9.94 -12.41
CA GLU A 82 -2.65 10.57 -11.16
C GLU A 82 -1.28 10.05 -10.77
N SER A 83 -0.35 10.96 -10.49
CA SER A 83 0.97 10.63 -9.96
C SER A 83 1.17 11.36 -8.64
N ARG A 84 1.80 10.67 -7.69
CA ARG A 84 2.23 11.23 -6.41
C ARG A 84 3.70 10.93 -6.25
N SER A 85 4.48 11.96 -6.01
CA SER A 85 5.90 11.85 -5.67
C SER A 85 6.11 12.37 -4.25
N ILE A 86 6.89 11.61 -3.48
CA ILE A 86 7.25 11.96 -2.10
C ILE A 86 8.78 12.01 -2.07
N SER A 87 9.32 13.14 -1.61
CA SER A 87 10.76 13.32 -1.38
C SER A 87 10.96 13.73 0.08
N GLY A 88 11.85 13.04 0.78
CA GLY A 88 12.13 13.26 2.20
C GLY A 88 13.62 13.33 2.48
N MET A 89 14.02 14.20 3.41
CA MET A 89 15.37 14.29 3.97
C MET A 89 15.40 13.47 5.27
N VAL A 90 16.04 12.31 5.22
CA VAL A 90 16.11 11.33 6.31
C VAL A 90 17.51 11.34 6.96
N PRO A 91 17.62 11.18 8.28
CA PRO A 91 18.91 10.97 8.96
C PRO A 91 19.59 9.68 8.48
N THR A 92 20.91 9.59 8.71
CA THR A 92 21.67 8.39 8.35
C THR A 92 21.50 7.36 9.44
N TYR A 93 20.76 6.28 9.19
CA TYR A 93 20.55 5.20 10.16
C TYR A 93 21.80 4.32 10.42
N ALA A 94 23.00 4.76 10.01
CA ALA A 94 24.24 4.06 10.27
C ALA A 94 24.68 4.31 11.73
N PRO A 95 25.16 3.28 12.46
CA PRO A 95 25.63 3.47 13.84
C PRO A 95 26.78 4.50 13.89
N GLY A 96 26.62 5.55 14.68
CA GLY A 96 27.68 6.54 14.96
C GLY A 96 27.86 7.67 13.94
N VAL A 97 26.86 7.95 13.09
CA VAL A 97 26.93 9.03 12.09
C VAL A 97 26.19 10.31 12.51
N ASP A 98 25.18 10.19 13.37
CA ASP A 98 24.31 11.31 13.83
C ASP A 98 24.43 11.57 15.35
N ASP A 99 25.65 11.53 15.91
CA ASP A 99 25.95 12.01 17.28
C ASP A 99 26.15 13.54 17.31
#